data_AF-B4MS20-F1
#
_entry.id   AF-B4MS20-F1
#
_cell.length_a   1.000
_cell.length_b   1.000
_cell.length_c   1.000
_cell.angle_alpha   90.00
_cell.angle_beta   90.00
_cell.angle_gamma   90.00
#
_symmetry.space_group_name_H-M   'P 1'
#
loop_
_entity.id
_entity.type
_entity.pdbx_description
1 polymer ?
#
loop_
_entity_poly.entity_id
_entity_poly.type
_entity_poly.pdbx_seq_one_letter_code
_entity_poly.pdbx_strand_id
1 'polypeptide(L)'
;MSNRKYALLLFFGIFVFQVAHATEKCNYCRGINCQRSTYQSVEECSDKLDTCVSVFHDGVIHSQGCLESLEDHCDDASGMECVKCAVDNCNNKSLVSCVQCVDSEDVNCRSNPESLTAKSCAIARSGRNFCSTTITDDGQHVERGCVISLAEQINCLNDANCYLCDPVEKSSCNNHLVEGFVDSTEAPSPSPTSTSSPGESTQETTSPSPPTANPTTVPPEPSPTTTENPGGGGGAGTLSVSLLLILAHCMALYF
;
A
#
# COMPACT_ATOMS: atom_id res chain seq x y z
N MET A 1 39.05 42.39 -11.45
CA MET A 1 38.66 41.01 -11.87
C MET A 1 38.06 40.20 -10.70
N SER A 2 37.25 40.78 -9.81
CA SER A 2 36.79 40.09 -8.56
C SER A 2 35.28 39.96 -8.37
N ASN A 3 34.45 40.48 -9.28
CA ASN A 3 32.98 40.52 -9.06
C ASN A 3 32.19 39.52 -9.93
N ARG A 4 32.85 38.81 -10.86
CA ARG A 4 32.19 37.88 -11.80
C ARG A 4 31.96 36.47 -11.22
N LYS A 5 32.63 36.12 -10.12
CA LYS A 5 32.48 34.81 -9.45
C LYS A 5 31.31 34.75 -8.47
N TYR A 6 30.88 35.89 -7.91
CA TYR A 6 29.73 35.94 -6.99
C TYR A 6 28.37 35.93 -7.71
N ALA A 7 28.30 36.49 -8.93
CA ALA A 7 27.09 36.45 -9.75
C ALA A 7 26.70 35.02 -10.20
N LEU A 8 27.70 34.14 -10.39
CA LEU A 8 27.46 32.73 -10.74
C LEU A 8 26.99 31.88 -9.55
N LEU A 9 27.38 32.23 -8.33
CA LEU A 9 26.92 31.52 -7.12
C LEU A 9 25.49 31.90 -6.73
N LEU A 10 25.04 33.12 -7.01
CA LEU A 10 23.65 33.52 -6.79
C LEU A 10 22.67 32.87 -7.79
N PHE A 11 23.10 32.60 -9.03
CA PHE A 11 22.27 31.92 -10.02
C PHE A 11 22.05 30.42 -9.73
N PHE A 12 22.99 29.75 -9.05
CA PHE A 12 22.85 28.34 -8.67
C PHE A 12 22.00 28.12 -7.40
N GLY A 13 21.75 29.16 -6.59
CA GLY A 13 21.00 29.05 -5.34
C GLY A 13 19.47 29.07 -5.47
N ILE A 14 18.93 29.46 -6.63
CA ILE A 14 17.48 29.71 -6.80
C ILE A 14 16.72 28.50 -7.41
N PHE A 15 17.42 27.48 -7.92
CA PHE A 15 16.80 26.37 -8.67
C PHE A 15 16.41 25.14 -7.85
N VAL A 16 16.41 25.22 -6.51
CA VAL A 16 15.92 24.13 -5.65
C VAL A 16 14.83 24.63 -4.70
N PHE A 17 13.88 25.43 -5.22
CA PHE A 17 12.55 25.41 -4.63
C PHE A 17 11.87 24.16 -5.18
N GLN A 18 11.96 23.06 -4.43
CA GLN A 18 11.03 21.97 -4.59
C GLN A 18 9.65 22.57 -4.35
N VAL A 19 8.92 22.84 -5.43
CA VAL A 19 7.52 23.21 -5.36
C VAL A 19 6.88 22.04 -4.63
N ALA A 20 6.43 22.27 -3.40
CA ALA A 20 5.54 21.34 -2.74
C ALA A 20 4.30 21.26 -3.63
N HIS A 21 4.26 20.25 -4.49
CA HIS A 21 3.09 19.91 -5.26
C HIS A 21 2.09 19.40 -4.24
N ALA A 22 1.26 20.33 -3.80
CA ALA A 22 0.20 20.03 -2.89
C ALA A 22 -0.94 19.37 -3.70
N THR A 23 -1.69 18.51 -3.02
CA THR A 23 -2.62 17.58 -3.67
C THR A 23 -3.84 18.33 -4.18
N GLU A 24 -4.19 18.09 -5.44
CA GLU A 24 -5.47 18.52 -5.99
C GLU A 24 -6.49 17.36 -5.98
N LYS A 25 -6.03 16.09 -5.96
CA LYS A 25 -6.90 14.91 -6.12
C LYS A 25 -6.56 13.76 -5.18
N CYS A 26 -7.57 13.16 -4.56
CA CYS A 26 -7.41 11.98 -3.70
C CYS A 26 -8.29 10.81 -4.15
N ASN A 27 -7.85 9.58 -3.91
CA ASN A 27 -8.78 8.45 -3.99
C ASN A 27 -9.85 8.66 -2.93
N TYR A 28 -11.09 8.35 -3.30
CA TYR A 28 -12.25 8.54 -2.45
C TYR A 28 -13.00 7.23 -2.29
N CYS A 29 -13.39 6.92 -1.06
CA CYS A 29 -14.38 5.90 -0.75
C CYS A 29 -14.90 6.08 0.68
N ARG A 30 -16.12 5.58 0.96
CA ARG A 30 -16.72 5.57 2.30
C ARG A 30 -17.41 4.24 2.58
N GLY A 31 -17.24 3.74 3.80
CA GLY A 31 -17.91 2.55 4.31
C GLY A 31 -17.75 1.36 3.38
N ILE A 32 -18.86 0.73 3.00
CA ILE A 32 -18.84 -0.49 2.17
C ILE A 32 -18.21 -0.28 0.79
N ASN A 33 -18.15 0.94 0.27
CA ASN A 33 -17.52 1.20 -1.02
C ASN A 33 -16.00 1.04 -0.97
N CYS A 34 -15.36 1.25 0.20
CA CYS A 34 -13.93 0.97 0.36
C CYS A 34 -13.62 -0.53 0.29
N GLN A 35 -14.63 -1.38 0.54
CA GLN A 35 -14.51 -2.84 0.49
C GLN A 35 -14.89 -3.46 -0.88
N ARG A 36 -15.14 -2.62 -1.89
CA ARG A 36 -15.45 -3.08 -3.24
C ARG A 36 -14.19 -2.99 -4.09
N SER A 37 -13.65 -4.15 -4.49
CA SER A 37 -12.47 -4.21 -5.37
C SER A 37 -12.64 -3.42 -6.67
N THR A 38 -13.86 -3.37 -7.21
CA THR A 38 -14.19 -2.66 -8.45
C THR A 38 -14.54 -1.18 -8.24
N TYR A 39 -14.65 -0.71 -7.01
CA TYR A 39 -15.03 0.68 -6.75
C TYR A 39 -13.84 1.59 -6.90
N GLN A 40 -13.90 2.55 -7.82
CA GLN A 40 -12.84 3.53 -8.01
C GLN A 40 -13.49 4.90 -8.15
N SER A 41 -13.16 5.79 -7.21
CA SER A 41 -13.59 7.17 -7.23
C SER A 41 -12.43 8.06 -6.81
N VAL A 42 -12.43 9.26 -7.34
CA VAL A 42 -11.47 10.32 -7.02
C VAL A 42 -12.28 11.54 -6.64
N GLU A 43 -11.87 12.23 -5.59
CA GLU A 43 -12.41 13.54 -5.24
C GLU A 43 -11.35 14.63 -5.43
N GLU A 44 -11.81 15.84 -5.75
CA GLU A 44 -10.96 17.02 -5.88
C GLU A 44 -11.01 17.79 -4.55
N CYS A 45 -9.84 18.08 -3.98
CA CYS A 45 -9.77 18.75 -2.69
C CYS A 45 -10.10 20.24 -2.84
N SER A 46 -10.78 20.80 -1.83
CA SER A 46 -11.22 22.21 -1.87
C SER A 46 -10.04 23.18 -1.76
N ASP A 47 -9.04 22.84 -0.96
CA ASP A 47 -7.77 23.55 -0.87
C ASP A 47 -6.69 22.78 -1.62
N LYS A 48 -5.86 23.50 -2.40
CA LYS A 48 -4.68 22.93 -3.04
C LYS A 48 -3.66 22.44 -2.02
N LEU A 49 -3.68 22.98 -0.80
CA LEU A 49 -2.83 22.58 0.32
C LEU A 49 -3.42 21.43 1.15
N ASP A 50 -4.57 20.88 0.75
CA ASP A 50 -5.14 19.73 1.43
C ASP A 50 -4.29 18.46 1.21
N THR A 51 -4.51 17.47 2.06
CA THR A 51 -3.73 16.24 2.15
C THR A 51 -4.65 15.05 1.96
N CYS A 52 -4.25 14.06 1.16
CA CYS A 52 -5.00 12.81 1.08
C CYS A 52 -4.83 11.99 2.35
N VAL A 53 -5.90 11.31 2.72
CA VAL A 53 -5.99 10.46 3.90
C VAL A 53 -6.56 9.10 3.50
N SER A 54 -6.04 8.07 4.16
CA SER A 54 -6.68 6.75 4.28
C SER A 54 -6.84 6.43 5.75
N VAL A 55 -8.05 6.07 6.15
CA VAL A 55 -8.40 5.67 7.51
C VAL A 55 -8.61 4.16 7.53
N PHE A 56 -7.93 3.48 8.43
CA PHE A 56 -8.00 2.05 8.61
C PHE A 56 -8.60 1.73 9.98
N HIS A 57 -9.34 0.65 10.04
CA HIS A 57 -9.83 0.06 11.27
C HIS A 57 -9.50 -1.42 11.25
N ASP A 58 -8.76 -1.90 12.26
CA ASP A 58 -8.23 -3.28 12.32
C ASP A 58 -7.49 -3.72 11.04
N GLY A 59 -6.69 -2.81 10.47
CA GLY A 59 -5.92 -3.04 9.25
C GLY A 59 -6.72 -3.04 7.94
N VAL A 60 -8.03 -2.75 8.01
CA VAL A 60 -8.96 -2.75 6.88
C VAL A 60 -9.36 -1.31 6.54
N ILE A 61 -9.39 -0.96 5.25
CA ILE A 61 -9.71 0.40 4.79
C ILE A 61 -11.16 0.78 5.12
N HIS A 62 -11.33 1.87 5.86
CA HIS A 62 -12.64 2.38 6.29
C HIS A 62 -13.12 3.54 5.42
N SER A 63 -12.24 4.51 5.18
CA SER A 63 -12.52 5.70 4.36
C SER A 63 -11.26 6.22 3.69
N GLN A 64 -11.45 6.87 2.54
CA GLN A 64 -10.41 7.59 1.80
C GLN A 64 -10.97 8.93 1.34
N GLY A 65 -10.11 9.95 1.34
CA GLY A 65 -10.46 11.27 0.83
C GLY A 65 -9.40 12.31 1.10
N CYS A 66 -9.76 13.56 0.87
CA CYS A 66 -9.10 14.77 1.34
C CYS A 66 -9.35 14.93 2.85
N LEU A 67 -8.42 15.50 3.59
CA LEU A 67 -8.50 15.59 5.05
C LEU A 67 -9.69 16.45 5.50
N GLU A 68 -9.97 17.55 4.79
CA GLU A 68 -11.05 18.49 5.15
C GLU A 68 -12.45 17.90 4.94
N SER A 69 -12.63 17.05 3.91
CA SER A 69 -13.91 16.40 3.61
C SER A 69 -14.16 15.15 4.47
N LEU A 70 -13.18 14.73 5.27
CA LEU A 70 -13.22 13.48 6.01
C LEU A 70 -14.02 13.61 7.30
N GLU A 71 -15.24 13.10 7.33
CA GLU A 71 -16.06 12.99 8.57
C GLU A 71 -15.32 12.24 9.70
N ASP A 72 -14.56 11.20 9.36
CA ASP A 72 -13.77 10.41 10.30
C ASP A 72 -12.39 11.06 10.50
N HIS A 73 -12.30 12.07 11.34
CA HIS A 73 -11.02 12.73 11.61
C HIS A 73 -10.04 11.79 12.30
N CYS A 74 -8.79 11.87 11.87
CA CYS A 74 -7.68 11.05 12.39
C CYS A 74 -7.36 11.25 13.88
N ASP A 75 -7.93 12.30 14.49
CA ASP A 75 -7.61 12.70 15.86
C ASP A 75 -8.67 12.23 16.88
N ASP A 76 -9.82 11.73 16.42
CA ASP A 76 -11.04 11.64 17.25
C ASP A 76 -11.44 10.20 17.68
N ALA A 77 -10.75 9.14 17.24
CA ALA A 77 -11.17 7.77 17.51
C ALA A 77 -10.05 6.81 17.92
N SER A 78 -10.21 6.18 19.08
CA SER A 78 -9.36 5.06 19.52
C SER A 78 -9.56 3.85 18.60
N GLY A 79 -8.47 3.31 18.04
CA GLY A 79 -8.51 2.11 17.19
C GLY A 79 -8.67 2.40 15.70
N MET A 80 -8.61 3.67 15.28
CA MET A 80 -8.43 4.03 13.87
C MET A 80 -6.97 4.40 13.59
N GLU A 81 -6.44 3.92 12.49
CA GLU A 81 -5.10 4.21 12.01
C GLU A 81 -5.19 5.08 10.75
N CYS A 82 -4.47 6.19 10.72
CA CYS A 82 -4.50 7.12 9.60
C CYS A 82 -3.18 7.20 8.86
N VAL A 83 -3.24 7.20 7.53
CA VAL A 83 -2.11 7.48 6.66
C VAL A 83 -2.40 8.74 5.86
N LYS A 84 -1.57 9.78 6.05
CA LYS A 84 -1.67 11.07 5.34
C LYS A 84 -0.57 11.19 4.30
N CYS A 85 -0.87 11.78 3.15
CA CYS A 85 0.12 12.05 2.10
C CYS A 85 -0.31 13.20 1.19
N ALA A 86 0.67 13.94 0.65
CA ALA A 86 0.43 15.23 -0.01
C ALA A 86 0.61 15.20 -1.55
N VAL A 87 0.60 14.01 -2.17
CA VAL A 87 0.70 13.87 -3.63
C VAL A 87 -0.62 13.36 -4.21
N ASP A 88 -0.99 13.76 -5.42
CA ASP A 88 -2.22 13.31 -6.06
C ASP A 88 -2.38 11.78 -6.02
N ASN A 89 -3.54 11.33 -5.53
CA ASN A 89 -3.95 9.93 -5.42
C ASN A 89 -2.99 9.06 -4.60
N CYS A 90 -2.17 9.65 -3.74
CA CYS A 90 -1.16 8.93 -2.96
C CYS A 90 -1.75 8.01 -1.90
N ASN A 91 -3.00 8.23 -1.50
CA ASN A 91 -3.67 7.50 -0.43
C ASN A 91 -4.03 6.05 -0.83
N ASN A 92 -3.63 5.55 -1.99
CA ASN A 92 -3.79 4.13 -2.36
C ASN A 92 -2.73 3.19 -1.76
N LYS A 93 -2.20 3.51 -0.58
CA LYS A 93 -1.17 2.73 0.13
C LYS A 93 -1.72 2.17 1.42
N SER A 94 -1.41 0.91 1.69
CA SER A 94 -1.77 0.24 2.93
C SER A 94 -0.73 0.48 4.03
N LEU A 95 -1.11 0.13 5.25
CA LEU A 95 -0.25 0.14 6.43
C LEU A 95 0.83 -0.94 6.40
N VAL A 96 0.68 -1.95 5.53
CA VAL A 96 1.59 -3.09 5.47
C VAL A 96 2.60 -2.93 4.35
N SER A 97 3.77 -3.57 4.54
CA SER A 97 4.84 -3.59 3.56
C SER A 97 5.39 -5.00 3.42
N CYS A 98 5.73 -5.38 2.19
CA CYS A 98 6.32 -6.67 1.84
C CYS A 98 7.60 -6.43 1.02
N VAL A 99 8.50 -7.42 1.01
CA VAL A 99 9.53 -7.47 -0.03
C VAL A 99 8.83 -7.67 -1.37
N GLN A 100 9.13 -6.80 -2.34
CA GLN A 100 8.53 -6.80 -3.67
C GLN A 100 9.64 -6.79 -4.73
N CYS A 101 9.87 -7.96 -5.34
CA CYS A 101 10.96 -8.20 -6.27
C CYS A 101 10.71 -9.44 -7.16
N VAL A 102 11.42 -9.49 -8.28
CA VAL A 102 11.56 -10.68 -9.13
C VAL A 102 13.06 -10.90 -9.33
N ASP A 103 13.51 -12.14 -9.26
CA ASP A 103 14.95 -12.45 -9.29
C ASP A 103 15.64 -12.26 -10.64
N SER A 104 14.86 -12.15 -11.72
CA SER A 104 15.34 -11.74 -13.04
C SER A 104 15.78 -10.27 -13.07
N GLU A 105 15.24 -9.44 -12.17
CA GLU A 105 15.57 -8.01 -12.04
C GLU A 105 16.58 -7.75 -10.90
N ASP A 106 16.47 -8.50 -9.80
CA ASP A 106 17.36 -8.39 -8.65
C ASP A 106 17.71 -9.77 -8.08
N VAL A 107 18.95 -10.20 -8.26
CA VAL A 107 19.45 -11.50 -7.78
C VAL A 107 19.25 -11.68 -6.26
N ASN A 108 19.25 -10.59 -5.49
CA ASN A 108 19.03 -10.66 -4.04
C ASN A 108 17.60 -11.08 -3.69
N CYS A 109 16.65 -10.98 -4.62
CA CYS A 109 15.29 -11.48 -4.41
C CYS A 109 15.28 -12.97 -4.04
N ARG A 110 16.21 -13.72 -4.62
CA ARG A 110 16.44 -15.13 -4.32
C ARG A 110 17.50 -15.32 -3.25
N SER A 111 18.68 -14.71 -3.43
CA SER A 111 19.89 -15.05 -2.66
C SER A 111 20.06 -14.32 -1.35
N ASN A 112 19.46 -13.13 -1.19
CA ASN A 112 19.59 -12.31 0.02
C ASN A 112 18.38 -11.38 0.23
N PRO A 113 17.16 -11.94 0.35
CA PRO A 113 15.92 -11.16 0.42
C PRO A 113 15.85 -10.25 1.66
N GLU A 114 16.58 -10.56 2.73
CA GLU A 114 16.66 -9.72 3.93
C GLU A 114 17.38 -8.39 3.70
N SER A 115 18.21 -8.29 2.65
CA SER A 115 18.87 -7.03 2.27
C SER A 115 17.95 -6.08 1.49
N LEU A 116 16.81 -6.58 1.02
CA LEU A 116 15.87 -5.79 0.24
C LEU A 116 14.96 -4.96 1.14
N THR A 117 14.77 -3.71 0.76
CA THR A 117 13.84 -2.82 1.46
C THR A 117 12.40 -3.18 1.08
N ALA A 118 11.59 -3.45 2.08
CA ALA A 118 10.16 -3.68 1.87
C ALA A 118 9.46 -2.43 1.34
N LYS A 119 8.51 -2.65 0.44
CA LYS A 119 7.69 -1.61 -0.18
C LYS A 119 6.26 -1.74 0.34
N SER A 120 5.61 -0.60 0.59
CA SER A 120 4.21 -0.55 0.98
C SER A 120 3.33 -1.21 -0.07
N CYS A 121 2.40 -2.03 0.37
CA CYS A 121 1.42 -2.67 -0.50
C CYS A 121 0.30 -1.70 -0.88
N ALA A 122 -0.35 -1.96 -2.01
CA ALA A 122 -1.65 -1.35 -2.29
C ALA A 122 -2.68 -1.77 -1.22
N ILE A 123 -3.79 -1.03 -1.16
CA ILE A 123 -4.88 -1.35 -0.22
C ILE A 123 -5.64 -2.58 -0.73
N ALA A 124 -5.67 -3.66 0.08
CA ALA A 124 -6.63 -4.74 -0.11
C ALA A 124 -8.04 -4.22 0.15
N ARG A 125 -8.87 -4.20 -0.90
CA ARG A 125 -10.30 -3.86 -0.79
C ARG A 125 -11.16 -5.06 -0.43
N SER A 126 -10.63 -6.27 -0.43
CA SER A 126 -11.39 -7.48 -0.10
C SER A 126 -10.72 -8.24 1.04
N GLY A 127 -10.59 -7.61 2.21
CA GLY A 127 -10.00 -8.21 3.41
C GLY A 127 -8.63 -7.64 3.76
N ARG A 128 -7.71 -8.51 4.17
CA ARG A 128 -6.35 -8.14 4.58
C ARG A 128 -5.34 -8.33 3.47
N ASN A 129 -4.26 -7.57 3.54
CA ASN A 129 -3.07 -7.75 2.72
C ASN A 129 -2.20 -8.88 3.29
N PHE A 130 -1.68 -9.73 2.42
CA PHE A 130 -0.65 -10.72 2.76
C PHE A 130 0.62 -10.46 1.95
N CYS A 131 1.75 -10.97 2.43
CA CYS A 131 2.94 -11.08 1.61
C CYS A 131 3.03 -12.48 1.02
N SER A 132 3.53 -12.60 -0.21
CA SER A 132 3.83 -13.89 -0.84
C SER A 132 5.30 -14.05 -1.19
N THR A 133 5.72 -15.31 -1.25
CA THR A 133 6.90 -15.77 -2.00
C THR A 133 6.44 -16.87 -2.93
N THR A 134 6.60 -16.69 -4.24
CA THR A 134 6.26 -17.66 -5.27
C THR A 134 7.53 -18.17 -5.92
N ILE A 135 7.60 -19.47 -6.13
CA ILE A 135 8.68 -20.14 -6.85
C ILE A 135 8.09 -20.69 -8.15
N THR A 136 8.77 -20.52 -9.28
CA THR A 136 8.31 -21.13 -10.53
C THR A 136 8.45 -22.65 -10.48
N ASP A 137 7.65 -23.36 -11.29
CA ASP A 137 7.61 -24.83 -11.31
C ASP A 137 8.95 -25.50 -11.61
N ASP A 138 9.84 -24.81 -12.33
CA ASP A 138 11.20 -25.27 -12.60
C ASP A 138 12.16 -25.09 -11.41
N GLY A 139 11.69 -24.48 -10.32
CA GLY A 139 12.49 -24.15 -9.15
C GLY A 139 13.62 -23.17 -9.48
N GLN A 140 13.49 -22.39 -10.55
CA GLN A 140 14.56 -21.49 -11.00
C GLN A 140 14.25 -20.02 -10.79
N HIS A 141 13.00 -19.61 -10.56
CA HIS A 141 12.65 -18.22 -10.36
C HIS A 141 11.87 -18.01 -9.08
N VAL A 142 12.18 -16.91 -8.41
CA VAL A 142 11.55 -16.45 -7.18
C VAL A 142 10.97 -15.06 -7.42
N GLU A 143 9.68 -14.94 -7.12
CA GLU A 143 8.96 -13.68 -7.05
C GLU A 143 8.45 -13.46 -5.64
N ARG A 144 8.55 -12.23 -5.14
CA ARG A 144 8.03 -11.83 -3.84
C ARG A 144 7.14 -10.63 -4.03
N GLY A 145 6.00 -10.60 -3.34
CA GLY A 145 5.01 -9.57 -3.58
C GLY A 145 3.99 -9.40 -2.48
N CYS A 146 3.05 -8.49 -2.73
CA CYS A 146 1.84 -8.32 -1.94
C CYS A 146 0.71 -9.10 -2.60
N VAL A 147 -0.14 -9.73 -1.78
CA VAL A 147 -1.36 -10.41 -2.19
C VAL A 147 -2.53 -9.62 -1.62
N ILE A 148 -3.29 -8.95 -2.50
CA ILE A 148 -4.26 -7.93 -2.10
C ILE A 148 -5.71 -8.31 -2.40
N SER A 149 -5.93 -9.39 -3.15
CA SER A 149 -7.25 -9.91 -3.48
C SER A 149 -7.45 -11.33 -2.96
N LEU A 150 -8.72 -11.67 -2.67
CA LEU A 150 -9.08 -13.02 -2.24
C LEU A 150 -8.75 -14.07 -3.31
N ALA A 151 -8.88 -13.72 -4.60
CA ALA A 151 -8.57 -14.62 -5.70
C ALA A 151 -7.08 -15.01 -5.70
N GLU A 152 -6.18 -14.04 -5.54
CA GLU A 152 -4.73 -14.31 -5.46
C GLU A 152 -4.38 -15.12 -4.21
N GLN A 153 -5.03 -14.87 -3.06
CA GLN A 153 -4.84 -15.66 -1.84
C GLN A 153 -5.21 -17.13 -2.07
N ILE A 154 -6.40 -17.38 -2.64
CA ILE A 154 -6.86 -18.73 -2.95
C ILE A 154 -5.92 -19.40 -3.95
N ASN A 155 -5.47 -18.69 -4.99
CA ASN A 155 -4.55 -19.23 -5.98
C ASN A 155 -3.22 -19.62 -5.33
N CYS A 156 -2.65 -18.76 -4.49
CA CYS A 156 -1.41 -19.06 -3.77
C CYS A 156 -1.57 -20.25 -2.82
N LEU A 157 -2.68 -20.34 -2.07
CA LEU A 157 -2.95 -21.48 -1.18
C LEU A 157 -3.13 -22.81 -1.91
N ASN A 158 -3.47 -22.78 -3.21
CA ASN A 158 -3.59 -23.96 -4.06
C ASN A 158 -2.29 -24.33 -4.79
N ASP A 159 -1.25 -23.51 -4.65
CA ASP A 159 0.06 -23.70 -5.30
C ASP A 159 1.09 -24.13 -4.25
N ALA A 160 1.69 -25.30 -4.43
CA ALA A 160 2.71 -25.84 -3.53
C ALA A 160 3.99 -25.00 -3.51
N ASN A 161 4.21 -24.18 -4.52
CA ASN A 161 5.36 -23.30 -4.67
C ASN A 161 5.08 -21.86 -4.19
N CYS A 162 3.90 -21.60 -3.62
CA CYS A 162 3.52 -20.29 -3.13
C CYS A 162 3.33 -20.27 -1.61
N TYR A 163 4.04 -19.35 -0.95
CA TYR A 163 4.05 -19.21 0.51
C TYR A 163 3.44 -17.86 0.90
N LEU A 164 2.35 -17.88 1.68
CA LEU A 164 1.76 -16.68 2.27
C LEU A 164 2.24 -16.47 3.71
N CYS A 165 2.37 -15.21 4.10
CA CYS A 165 2.57 -14.82 5.48
C CYS A 165 1.86 -13.51 5.80
N ASP A 166 1.48 -13.32 7.07
CA ASP A 166 0.75 -12.13 7.52
C ASP A 166 1.75 -11.03 7.97
N PRO A 167 1.79 -9.87 7.28
CA PRO A 167 2.68 -8.78 7.65
C PRO A 167 2.34 -8.11 8.98
N VAL A 168 1.14 -8.35 9.55
CA VAL A 168 0.76 -7.86 10.89
C VAL A 168 1.47 -8.66 11.98
N GLU A 169 1.68 -9.96 11.77
CA GLU A 169 2.44 -10.81 12.70
C GLU A 169 3.94 -10.51 12.63
N LYS A 170 4.44 -10.30 11.41
CA LYS A 170 5.84 -9.95 11.17
C LYS A 170 5.96 -9.01 9.97
N SER A 171 6.43 -7.79 10.20
CA SER A 171 6.73 -6.85 9.11
C SER A 171 7.68 -7.48 8.10
N SER A 172 7.36 -7.36 6.81
CA SER A 172 8.16 -7.92 5.71
C SER A 172 8.40 -9.43 5.86
N CYS A 173 7.41 -10.19 6.34
CA CYS A 173 7.50 -11.62 6.64
C CYS A 173 7.98 -12.48 5.47
N ASN A 174 7.85 -12.01 4.22
CA ASN A 174 8.32 -12.71 3.03
C ASN A 174 9.79 -12.39 2.71
N ASN A 175 10.61 -12.04 3.69
CA ASN A 175 12.04 -11.77 3.50
C ASN A 175 12.95 -12.98 3.78
N HIS A 176 12.38 -14.16 3.98
CA HIS A 176 13.14 -15.38 4.29
C HIS A 176 13.67 -16.08 3.04
N LEU A 177 14.88 -16.64 3.16
CA LEU A 177 15.39 -17.59 2.19
C LEU A 177 14.49 -18.82 2.13
N VAL A 178 14.15 -19.25 0.91
CA VAL A 178 13.40 -20.49 0.73
C VAL A 178 14.40 -21.64 0.70
N GLU A 179 14.33 -22.51 1.70
CA GLU A 179 15.13 -23.73 1.75
C GLU A 179 14.63 -24.72 0.68
N GLY A 180 15.51 -25.19 -0.20
CA GLY A 180 15.15 -26.07 -1.32
C GLY A 180 15.93 -25.79 -2.61
N PHE A 181 16.52 -24.61 -2.73
CA PHE A 181 17.47 -24.27 -3.80
C PHE A 181 18.86 -24.79 -3.44
N VAL A 182 19.05 -26.10 -3.48
CA VAL A 182 20.39 -26.68 -3.54
C VAL A 182 20.94 -26.35 -4.93
N ASP A 183 21.68 -25.25 -5.04
CA ASP A 183 22.58 -25.04 -6.16
C ASP A 183 23.47 -26.29 -6.24
N SER A 184 23.31 -27.07 -7.31
CA SER A 184 23.94 -28.38 -7.47
C SER A 184 25.44 -28.29 -7.75
N THR A 185 26.10 -27.28 -7.19
CA THR A 185 27.52 -26.97 -7.37
C THR A 185 28.37 -27.36 -6.15
N GLU A 186 27.81 -28.03 -5.13
CA GLU A 186 28.61 -28.67 -4.08
C GLU A 186 28.86 -30.17 -4.36
N ALA A 187 30.13 -30.48 -4.58
CA ALA A 187 30.67 -31.83 -4.69
C ALA A 187 30.39 -32.66 -3.40
N PRO A 188 30.25 -34.00 -3.50
CA PRO A 188 29.90 -34.83 -2.36
C PRO A 188 31.07 -34.89 -1.37
N SER A 189 30.87 -34.33 -0.17
CA SER A 189 31.74 -34.53 0.98
C SER A 189 31.04 -35.47 1.98
N PRO A 190 31.74 -36.44 2.58
CA PRO A 190 31.13 -37.58 3.25
C PRO A 190 30.53 -37.24 4.62
N SER A 191 29.36 -37.82 4.89
CA SER A 191 28.61 -37.76 6.15
C SER A 191 29.45 -38.12 7.39
N PRO A 192 29.05 -37.62 8.57
CA PRO A 192 29.13 -38.38 9.79
C PRO A 192 27.74 -38.89 10.21
N THR A 193 27.68 -40.21 10.32
CA THR A 193 26.75 -41.05 11.07
C THR A 193 26.12 -40.35 12.28
N SER A 194 24.79 -40.43 12.40
CA SER A 194 24.11 -40.22 13.68
C SER A 194 23.10 -41.34 13.93
N THR A 195 23.28 -41.92 15.11
CA THR A 195 22.69 -43.13 15.67
C THR A 195 21.22 -42.97 15.99
N SER A 196 20.44 -44.01 15.67
CA SER A 196 19.02 -44.17 15.98
C SER A 196 18.76 -44.45 17.47
N SER A 197 17.64 -43.96 18.00
CA SER A 197 16.86 -44.64 19.04
C SER A 197 15.39 -44.20 19.01
N PRO A 198 14.43 -45.13 19.12
CA PRO A 198 12.99 -44.85 19.00
C PRO A 198 12.33 -44.62 20.37
N GLY A 199 11.31 -43.76 20.41
CA GLY A 199 10.43 -43.54 21.55
C GLY A 199 8.96 -43.58 21.10
N GLU A 200 8.23 -44.51 21.70
CA GLU A 200 6.88 -44.98 21.41
C GLU A 200 5.81 -44.27 22.27
N SER A 201 4.54 -44.42 21.85
CA SER A 201 3.24 -44.10 22.52
C SER A 201 2.58 -42.79 22.07
N THR A 202 1.49 -42.80 21.28
CA THR A 202 0.11 -43.29 21.52
C THR A 202 -0.63 -42.50 22.60
N GLN A 203 -1.61 -41.67 22.21
CA GLN A 203 -2.94 -41.65 22.82
C GLN A 203 -3.97 -40.80 22.03
N GLU A 204 -5.06 -41.47 21.67
CA GLU A 204 -6.36 -40.91 21.27
C GLU A 204 -6.98 -40.04 22.38
N THR A 205 -7.77 -39.02 22.03
CA THR A 205 -9.18 -38.91 22.49
C THR A 205 -9.97 -37.75 21.85
N THR A 206 -11.01 -38.15 21.10
CA THR A 206 -12.42 -37.67 21.07
C THR A 206 -12.79 -36.16 21.00
N SER A 207 -13.51 -35.85 19.90
CA SER A 207 -14.49 -34.75 19.75
C SER A 207 -15.64 -34.80 20.75
N PRO A 208 -16.37 -33.69 20.94
CA PRO A 208 -17.73 -33.63 20.37
C PRO A 208 -18.18 -32.26 19.81
N SER A 209 -19.01 -32.30 18.76
CA SER A 209 -19.95 -31.25 18.31
C SER A 209 -21.37 -31.57 18.85
N PRO A 210 -22.44 -30.81 18.50
CA PRO A 210 -22.75 -29.37 18.58
C PRO A 210 -24.03 -29.14 19.46
N PRO A 211 -24.69 -27.94 19.48
CA PRO A 211 -25.78 -27.77 18.51
C PRO A 211 -26.01 -26.33 17.98
N THR A 212 -26.61 -26.37 16.80
CA THR A 212 -27.27 -25.34 16.00
C THR A 212 -28.32 -24.51 16.74
N ALA A 213 -28.30 -23.19 16.55
CA ALA A 213 -29.50 -22.35 16.68
C ALA A 213 -29.40 -21.14 15.72
N ASN A 214 -30.24 -21.17 14.68
CA ASN A 214 -30.57 -20.04 13.83
C ASN A 214 -31.70 -19.25 14.53
N PRO A 215 -31.77 -17.92 14.39
CA PRO A 215 -32.97 -17.43 13.71
C PRO A 215 -32.71 -16.29 12.73
N THR A 216 -33.36 -16.46 11.59
CA THR A 216 -33.75 -15.48 10.57
C THR A 216 -34.18 -14.14 11.16
N THR A 217 -33.56 -13.04 10.72
CA THR A 217 -34.18 -11.71 10.76
C THR A 217 -33.90 -11.00 9.44
N VAL A 218 -34.97 -10.77 8.69
CA VAL A 218 -35.00 -9.97 7.46
C VAL A 218 -35.15 -8.49 7.85
N PRO A 219 -34.30 -7.57 7.36
CA PRO A 219 -34.59 -6.14 7.39
C PRO A 219 -35.17 -5.63 6.06
N PRO A 220 -35.98 -4.56 6.09
CA PRO A 220 -36.80 -4.10 4.98
C PRO A 220 -36.04 -3.28 3.93
N GLU A 221 -36.61 -3.32 2.73
CA GLU A 221 -36.31 -2.58 1.51
C GLU A 221 -36.36 -1.05 1.69
N PRO A 222 -35.30 -0.30 1.32
CA PRO A 222 -35.39 1.15 1.19
C PRO A 222 -35.82 1.56 -0.23
N SER A 223 -36.83 2.44 -0.27
CA SER A 223 -37.38 3.11 -1.46
C SER A 223 -36.34 4.00 -2.19
N PRO A 224 -36.53 4.27 -3.50
CA PRO A 224 -35.63 5.10 -4.28
C PRO A 224 -35.83 6.60 -3.99
N THR A 225 -34.78 7.27 -3.54
CA THR A 225 -34.72 8.74 -3.47
C THR A 225 -34.12 9.28 -4.77
N THR A 226 -34.97 9.95 -5.55
CA THR A 226 -34.58 10.85 -6.65
C THR A 226 -33.91 12.10 -6.09
N THR A 227 -32.68 12.37 -6.51
CA THR A 227 -32.02 13.66 -6.30
C THR A 227 -31.73 14.29 -7.66
N GLU A 228 -32.44 15.38 -7.95
CA GLU A 228 -32.18 16.33 -9.02
C GLU A 228 -30.82 17.01 -8.82
N ASN A 229 -30.08 17.22 -9.91
CA ASN A 229 -28.89 18.06 -9.91
C ASN A 229 -29.05 19.19 -10.95
N PRO A 230 -29.14 20.46 -10.55
CA PRO A 230 -29.11 21.59 -11.48
C PRO A 230 -27.76 22.32 -11.45
N GLY A 231 -27.24 22.61 -12.65
CA GLY A 231 -26.36 23.75 -12.95
C GLY A 231 -24.90 23.64 -12.48
N GLY A 232 -23.87 23.71 -13.32
CA GLY A 232 -23.74 24.55 -14.50
C GLY A 232 -23.35 25.98 -14.11
N GLY A 233 -22.06 26.21 -13.82
CA GLY A 233 -21.53 27.55 -13.52
C GLY A 233 -20.03 27.62 -13.81
N GLY A 234 -19.67 28.16 -14.98
CA GLY A 234 -18.29 28.42 -15.36
C GLY A 234 -17.72 29.62 -14.59
N GLY A 235 -16.56 29.41 -13.95
CA GLY A 235 -15.75 30.46 -13.32
C GLY A 235 -14.60 30.87 -14.24
N ALA A 236 -14.66 32.10 -14.74
CA ALA A 236 -13.59 32.73 -15.50
C ALA A 236 -12.32 32.88 -14.63
N GLY A 237 -11.18 32.49 -15.19
CA GLY A 237 -9.88 32.56 -14.52
C GLY A 237 -9.49 34.00 -14.14
N THR A 238 -9.51 34.29 -12.84
CA THR A 238 -8.81 35.44 -12.27
C THR A 238 -7.33 35.09 -12.18
N LEU A 239 -6.54 35.62 -13.11
CA LEU A 239 -5.09 35.67 -12.99
C LEU A 239 -4.73 36.42 -11.71
N SER A 240 -4.14 35.69 -10.77
CA SER A 240 -3.71 36.16 -9.46
C SER A 240 -2.82 37.40 -9.61
N VAL A 241 -3.26 38.52 -9.01
CA VAL A 241 -2.57 39.82 -8.96
C VAL A 241 -1.14 39.68 -8.44
N SER A 242 -0.85 38.63 -7.67
CA SER A 242 0.47 38.30 -7.15
C SER A 242 1.49 37.96 -8.26
N LEU A 243 1.07 37.32 -9.36
CA LEU A 243 1.99 36.97 -10.45
C LEU A 243 2.43 38.20 -11.26
N LEU A 244 1.53 39.18 -11.40
CA LEU A 244 1.81 40.47 -12.06
C LEU A 244 2.78 41.33 -11.23
N LEU A 245 2.67 41.30 -9.89
CA LEU A 245 3.60 42.02 -9.00
C LEU A 245 5.00 41.44 -9.01
N ILE A 246 5.13 40.11 -9.11
CA ILE A 246 6.42 39.42 -9.21
C ILE A 246 7.09 39.73 -10.56
N LEU A 247 6.34 39.68 -11.67
CA LEU A 247 6.86 40.06 -12.99
C LEU A 247 7.26 41.54 -13.05
N ALA A 248 6.51 42.43 -12.41
CA ALA A 248 6.84 43.86 -12.34
C ALA A 248 8.12 44.12 -11.52
N HIS A 249 8.32 43.42 -10.39
CA HIS A 249 9.56 43.52 -9.61
C HIS A 249 10.77 42.95 -10.36
N CYS A 250 10.60 41.86 -11.10
CA CYS A 250 11.68 41.30 -11.91
C CYS A 250 12.10 42.24 -13.05
N MET A 251 11.16 42.96 -13.67
CA MET A 251 11.47 43.92 -14.74
C MET A 251 12.09 45.22 -14.21
N ALA A 252 11.71 45.67 -13.00
CA ALA A 252 12.27 46.86 -12.36
C ALA A 252 13.72 46.68 -11.88
N LEU A 253 14.18 45.44 -11.71
CA LEU A 253 15.57 45.14 -11.34
C LEU A 253 16.49 44.95 -12.56
N TYR A 254 15.94 44.99 -13.79
CA TYR A 254 16.69 44.79 -15.04
C TYR A 254 16.98 46.07 -15.82
N PHE A 255 16.50 47.23 -15.35
CA PHE A 255 16.83 48.57 -15.85
C PHE A 255 17.47 49.40 -14.74
#